data_AF-A0A971KHB6-F1
#
_entry.id   AF-A0A971KHB6-F1
#
_cell.length_a   1.000
_cell.length_b   1.000
_cell.length_c   1.000
_cell.angle_alpha   90.00
_cell.angle_beta   90.00
_cell.angle_gamma   90.00
#
_symmetry.space_group_name_H-M   'P 1'
#
loop_
_entity.id
_entity.type
_entity.pdbx_description
1 polymer ?
#
loop_
_entity_poly.entity_id
_entity_poly.type
_entity_poly.pdbx_seq_one_letter_code
_entity_poly.pdbx_strand_id
1 'polypeptide(L)'
;MKQIEKLVTACRDFHSAFTKIDPLIMQWGAERPSLKKTLRTLLDWDKTGRFPESYGSSMAGNYLLGLILTNPVASAKLLREQEHLLTPRTASVLQYWVDHPAYWAYFKVVEFLEHDFMQILDLSSGELHLLHSPAIVKSEKDHQTQGKNRLCLMLPNDGCLQTAGIIHFYSFDIEDMEFYCSLIDKQSFEIGGLGAVINANFPKFFKLDTISTIPIIYHKEEPLRIHWKLIHAPMFRIESLKGSWETKNKGQMTSYTLTDADEQLRSLSQYGVLWDDLVFSTPKILIDRDSEDIALYTHGRIAYDALAHIIGSAYPTLAKKIKEPDYSLNVLFDTFLKKEGYQLPWSSFDALMDSPKKEKNSPHVDAINRALSQYIESRNTGSEFDLEKVAKNEGLAADELKDLIETVDAKFKSMVNSYEVSEEDRVFELSGWPVPPPSERNAFSEGLEESQLFEIDDSYSTEDAIHLLTNDSYADTIEEKGLIAFYEDLFIEKYGHVRGLALMNTFFYILCYKGSDWIPIRSYALEILKLFSNVVLGPDEDSEAFIKQFSRFVARSLCSRGLCSLSSIPSKEDLNSGKVPIKATDAFYSFLAIRE
;
A
#
# COMPACT_ATOMS: atom_id res chain seq x y z
N MET A 1 -21.64 15.05 22.77
CA MET A 1 -20.85 14.53 23.91
C MET A 1 -21.41 13.21 24.45
N LYS A 2 -22.55 13.17 25.18
CA LYS A 2 -23.08 11.91 25.78
C LYS A 2 -23.27 10.71 24.83
N GLN A 3 -23.61 10.95 23.56
CA GLN A 3 -23.80 9.88 22.57
C GLN A 3 -22.49 9.30 22.03
N ILE A 4 -21.47 10.15 21.80
CA ILE A 4 -20.14 9.72 21.36
C ILE A 4 -19.45 8.93 22.47
N GLU A 5 -19.55 9.38 23.73
CA GLU A 5 -18.99 8.65 24.88
C GLU A 5 -19.59 7.23 25.02
N LYS A 6 -20.90 7.08 24.77
CA LYS A 6 -21.57 5.77 24.75
C LYS A 6 -21.01 4.88 23.63
N LEU A 7 -20.80 5.43 22.43
CA LEU A 7 -20.23 4.70 21.29
C LEU A 7 -18.78 4.28 21.54
N VAL A 8 -17.95 5.17 22.08
CA VAL A 8 -16.55 4.86 22.46
C VAL A 8 -16.50 3.73 23.48
N THR A 9 -17.41 3.75 24.47
CA THR A 9 -17.51 2.70 25.48
C THR A 9 -17.90 1.37 24.84
N ALA A 10 -18.91 1.35 23.97
CA ALA A 10 -19.31 0.15 23.23
C ALA A 10 -18.17 -0.40 22.36
N CYS A 11 -17.44 0.45 21.64
CA CYS A 11 -16.30 0.03 20.82
C CYS A 11 -15.20 -0.63 21.66
N ARG A 12 -14.89 -0.05 22.83
CA ARG A 12 -13.90 -0.60 23.78
C ARG A 12 -14.33 -1.94 24.33
N ASP A 13 -15.62 -2.09 24.66
CA ASP A 13 -16.19 -3.31 25.20
C ASP A 13 -16.15 -4.46 24.20
N PHE A 14 -16.58 -4.20 22.97
CA PHE A 14 -16.54 -5.17 21.88
C PHE A 14 -15.10 -5.52 21.50
N HIS A 15 -14.18 -4.55 21.48
CA HIS A 15 -12.76 -4.82 21.24
C HIS A 15 -12.14 -5.70 22.35
N SER A 16 -12.44 -5.39 23.62
CA SER A 16 -11.97 -6.21 24.74
C SER A 16 -12.50 -7.64 24.66
N ALA A 17 -13.75 -7.85 24.26
CA ALA A 17 -14.28 -9.18 24.01
C ALA A 17 -13.60 -9.86 22.80
N PHE A 18 -13.38 -9.13 21.70
CA PHE A 18 -12.71 -9.63 20.51
C PHE A 18 -11.33 -10.22 20.84
N THR A 19 -10.50 -9.52 21.62
CA THR A 19 -9.17 -10.01 22.02
C THR A 19 -9.18 -11.33 22.80
N LYS A 20 -10.33 -11.73 23.37
CA LYS A 20 -10.52 -13.04 24.01
C LYS A 20 -11.13 -14.08 23.08
N ILE A 21 -11.95 -13.66 22.11
CA ILE A 21 -12.61 -14.54 21.14
C ILE A 21 -11.65 -14.94 20.02
N ASP A 22 -10.81 -14.02 19.57
CA ASP A 22 -9.91 -14.22 18.42
C ASP A 22 -8.97 -15.44 18.60
N PRO A 23 -8.24 -15.61 19.73
CA PRO A 23 -7.44 -16.83 19.95
C PRO A 23 -8.26 -18.12 19.95
N LEU A 24 -9.51 -18.08 20.43
CA LEU A 24 -10.41 -19.24 20.43
C LEU A 24 -10.83 -19.61 19.00
N ILE A 25 -11.08 -18.61 18.15
CA ILE A 25 -11.32 -18.81 16.72
C ILE A 25 -10.12 -19.48 16.06
N MET A 26 -8.91 -18.99 16.34
CA MET A 26 -7.68 -19.53 15.76
C MET A 26 -7.48 -21.00 16.15
N GLN A 27 -7.56 -21.30 17.45
CA GLN A 27 -7.38 -22.66 17.95
C GLN A 27 -8.47 -23.60 17.40
N TRP A 28 -9.73 -23.21 17.53
CA TRP A 28 -10.88 -24.01 17.09
C TRP A 28 -10.84 -24.28 15.58
N GLY A 29 -10.46 -23.28 14.79
CA GLY A 29 -10.34 -23.40 13.33
C GLY A 29 -9.17 -24.29 12.92
N ALA A 30 -8.00 -24.15 13.55
CA ALA A 30 -6.80 -24.93 13.24
C ALA A 30 -6.98 -26.44 13.47
N GLU A 31 -7.82 -26.82 14.43
CA GLU A 31 -8.13 -28.22 14.75
C GLU A 31 -9.03 -28.89 13.69
N ARG A 32 -9.76 -28.12 12.85
CA ARG A 32 -10.71 -28.66 11.87
C ARG A 32 -10.01 -29.28 10.66
N PRO A 33 -10.16 -30.60 10.42
CA PRO A 33 -9.48 -31.27 9.29
C PRO A 33 -9.83 -30.70 7.92
N SER A 34 -11.07 -30.22 7.74
CA SER A 34 -11.55 -29.64 6.49
C SER A 34 -10.85 -28.34 6.10
N LEU A 35 -10.27 -27.61 7.07
CA LEU A 35 -9.62 -26.31 6.83
C LEU A 35 -8.12 -26.42 6.62
N LYS A 36 -7.51 -27.55 7.00
CA LYS A 36 -6.04 -27.74 6.97
C LYS A 36 -5.41 -27.48 5.62
N LYS A 37 -6.08 -27.84 4.51
CA LYS A 37 -5.54 -27.61 3.16
C LYS A 37 -5.43 -26.11 2.87
N THR A 38 -6.50 -25.36 3.08
CA THR A 38 -6.55 -23.91 2.85
C THR A 38 -5.58 -23.17 3.76
N LEU A 39 -5.54 -23.52 5.05
CA LEU A 39 -4.60 -22.93 6.01
C LEU A 39 -3.14 -23.14 5.60
N ARG A 40 -2.77 -24.36 5.17
CA ARG A 40 -1.42 -24.62 4.64
C ARG A 40 -1.10 -23.76 3.42
N THR A 41 -2.05 -23.64 2.48
CA THR A 41 -1.86 -22.78 1.29
C THR A 41 -1.58 -21.33 1.66
N LEU A 42 -2.26 -20.79 2.67
CA LEU A 42 -2.05 -19.42 3.15
C LEU A 42 -0.70 -19.28 3.89
N LEU A 43 -0.38 -20.22 4.79
CA LEU A 43 0.90 -20.24 5.50
C LEU A 43 2.10 -20.39 4.56
N ASP A 44 1.93 -21.09 3.44
CA ASP A 44 2.99 -21.23 2.44
C ASP A 44 3.30 -19.90 1.71
N TRP A 45 2.44 -18.87 1.81
CA TRP A 45 2.72 -17.55 1.22
C TRP A 45 3.94 -16.88 1.85
N ASP A 46 4.17 -17.08 3.15
CA ASP A 46 5.34 -16.58 3.89
C ASP A 46 6.65 -17.16 3.34
N LYS A 47 6.60 -18.30 2.63
CA LYS A 47 7.77 -18.96 2.04
C LYS A 47 8.08 -18.48 0.61
N THR A 48 7.22 -17.68 0.00
CA THR A 48 7.34 -17.32 -1.42
C THR A 48 8.19 -16.09 -1.69
N GLY A 49 8.47 -15.27 -0.67
CA GLY A 49 9.11 -13.96 -0.81
C GLY A 49 8.28 -12.93 -1.60
N ARG A 50 7.02 -13.25 -1.94
CA ARG A 50 6.13 -12.34 -2.70
C ARG A 50 5.35 -11.37 -1.82
N PHE A 51 5.29 -11.66 -0.53
CA PHE A 51 4.53 -10.90 0.46
C PHE A 51 5.43 -10.53 1.64
N PRO A 52 5.05 -9.51 2.44
CA PRO A 52 5.76 -9.19 3.68
C PRO A 52 5.83 -10.39 4.63
N GLU A 53 6.80 -10.36 5.54
CA GLU A 53 6.94 -11.38 6.57
C GLU A 53 5.64 -11.51 7.38
N SER A 54 5.28 -12.74 7.76
CA SER A 54 4.07 -13.08 8.52
C SER A 54 2.73 -12.73 7.85
N TYR A 55 2.72 -12.29 6.58
CA TYR A 55 1.50 -11.98 5.85
C TYR A 55 0.62 -13.22 5.64
N GLY A 56 1.20 -14.35 5.24
CA GLY A 56 0.50 -15.63 5.08
C GLY A 56 -0.12 -16.13 6.39
N SER A 57 0.61 -15.99 7.50
CA SER A 57 0.13 -16.27 8.85
C SER A 57 -1.05 -15.37 9.25
N SER A 58 -0.96 -14.06 8.98
CA SER A 58 -2.05 -13.11 9.21
C SER A 58 -3.27 -13.43 8.36
N MET A 59 -3.06 -13.85 7.10
CA MET A 59 -4.12 -14.24 6.18
C MET A 59 -4.81 -15.55 6.59
N ALA A 60 -4.07 -16.50 7.15
CA ALA A 60 -4.66 -17.70 7.74
C ALA A 60 -5.61 -17.36 8.89
N GLY A 61 -5.23 -16.40 9.74
CA GLY A 61 -6.12 -15.90 10.79
C GLY A 61 -7.34 -15.17 10.24
N ASN A 62 -7.14 -14.27 9.27
CA ASN A 62 -8.22 -13.53 8.62
C ASN A 62 -9.22 -14.46 7.90
N TYR A 63 -8.74 -15.57 7.34
CA TYR A 63 -9.60 -16.63 6.78
C TYR A 63 -10.50 -17.26 7.83
N LEU A 64 -9.95 -17.60 9.01
CA LEU A 64 -10.74 -18.19 10.10
C LEU A 64 -11.77 -17.21 10.67
N LEU A 65 -11.38 -15.94 10.84
CA LEU A 65 -12.29 -14.87 11.23
C LEU A 65 -13.45 -14.73 10.24
N GLY A 66 -13.16 -14.60 8.95
CA GLY A 66 -14.19 -14.51 7.92
C GLY A 66 -15.10 -15.72 7.91
N LEU A 67 -14.54 -16.94 7.88
CA LEU A 67 -15.32 -18.17 7.81
C LEU A 67 -16.27 -18.35 9.00
N ILE A 68 -15.83 -18.00 10.20
CA ILE A 68 -16.61 -18.20 11.43
C ILE A 68 -17.58 -17.05 11.64
N LEU A 69 -17.09 -15.80 11.66
CA LEU A 69 -17.88 -14.65 12.10
C LEU A 69 -18.94 -14.21 11.08
N THR A 70 -18.75 -14.51 9.78
CA THR A 70 -19.80 -14.26 8.78
C THR A 70 -20.84 -15.38 8.72
N ASN A 71 -20.66 -16.47 9.48
CA ASN A 71 -21.57 -17.61 9.47
C ASN A 71 -22.21 -17.80 10.86
N PRO A 72 -23.48 -17.41 11.05
CA PRO A 72 -24.13 -17.49 12.36
C PRO A 72 -24.16 -18.92 12.92
N VAL A 73 -24.22 -19.94 12.07
CA VAL A 73 -24.19 -21.35 12.51
C VAL A 73 -22.81 -21.72 13.06
N ALA A 74 -21.74 -21.23 12.44
CA ALA A 74 -20.37 -21.46 12.90
C ALA A 74 -20.09 -20.69 14.19
N SER A 75 -20.45 -19.42 14.27
CA SER A 75 -20.36 -18.60 15.49
C SER A 75 -21.14 -19.23 16.65
N ALA A 76 -22.38 -19.69 16.42
CA ALA A 76 -23.18 -20.33 17.46
C ALA A 76 -22.58 -21.66 17.92
N LYS A 77 -21.93 -22.40 17.00
CA LYS A 77 -21.22 -23.63 17.33
C LYS A 77 -19.97 -23.34 18.16
N LEU A 78 -19.19 -22.33 17.81
CA LEU A 78 -18.04 -21.88 18.59
C LEU A 78 -18.47 -21.48 20.00
N LEU A 79 -19.53 -20.66 20.12
CA LEU A 79 -20.08 -20.23 21.41
C LEU A 79 -20.43 -21.43 22.30
N ARG A 80 -21.16 -22.43 21.77
CA ARG A 80 -21.52 -23.63 22.53
C ARG A 80 -20.33 -24.50 22.94
N GLU A 81 -19.35 -24.67 22.05
CA GLU A 81 -18.20 -25.54 22.32
C GLU A 81 -17.18 -24.88 23.26
N GLN A 82 -17.05 -23.55 23.23
CA GLN A 82 -16.07 -22.78 24.00
C GLN A 82 -16.66 -21.99 25.18
N GLU A 83 -17.95 -22.16 25.50
CA GLU A 83 -18.64 -21.42 26.56
C GLU A 83 -17.87 -21.42 27.90
N HIS A 84 -17.28 -22.55 28.24
CA HIS A 84 -16.50 -22.74 29.48
C HIS A 84 -15.23 -21.88 29.58
N LEU A 85 -14.73 -21.33 28.47
CA LEU A 85 -13.57 -20.43 28.41
C LEU A 85 -13.97 -18.95 28.33
N LEU A 86 -15.27 -18.67 28.19
CA LEU A 86 -15.78 -17.32 27.99
C LEU A 86 -16.31 -16.73 29.30
N THR A 87 -15.99 -15.46 29.55
CA THR A 87 -16.71 -14.70 30.58
C THR A 87 -18.14 -14.42 30.13
N PRO A 88 -19.10 -14.16 31.03
CA PRO A 88 -20.47 -13.82 30.64
C PRO A 88 -20.56 -12.65 29.66
N ARG A 89 -19.66 -11.67 29.82
CA ARG A 89 -19.56 -10.51 28.92
C ARG A 89 -19.07 -10.90 27.52
N THR A 90 -18.01 -11.70 27.44
CA THR A 90 -17.46 -12.18 26.15
C THR A 90 -18.46 -13.08 25.43
N ALA A 91 -19.14 -13.96 26.17
CA ALA A 91 -20.20 -14.80 25.63
C ALA A 91 -21.37 -13.96 25.08
N SER A 92 -21.76 -12.88 25.77
CA SER A 92 -22.77 -11.95 25.29
C SER A 92 -22.37 -11.26 23.98
N VAL A 93 -21.11 -10.87 23.83
CA VAL A 93 -20.62 -10.27 22.57
C VAL A 93 -20.58 -11.29 21.44
N LEU A 94 -20.10 -12.51 21.71
CA LEU A 94 -20.13 -13.57 20.70
C LEU A 94 -21.57 -13.93 20.29
N GLN A 95 -22.50 -13.97 21.24
CA GLN A 95 -23.93 -14.13 20.94
C GLN A 95 -24.47 -12.96 20.10
N TYR A 96 -24.07 -11.73 20.40
CA TYR A 96 -24.43 -10.58 19.56
C TYR A 96 -23.98 -10.78 18.11
N TRP A 97 -22.78 -11.30 17.85
CA TRP A 97 -22.30 -11.62 16.49
C TRP A 97 -22.92 -12.89 15.89
N VAL A 98 -23.55 -13.76 16.68
CA VAL A 98 -24.44 -14.81 16.13
C VAL A 98 -25.69 -14.17 15.54
N ASP A 99 -26.26 -13.18 16.22
CA ASP A 99 -27.49 -12.51 15.80
C ASP A 99 -27.23 -11.41 14.74
N HIS A 100 -26.03 -10.84 14.74
CA HIS A 100 -25.56 -9.80 13.81
C HIS A 100 -24.21 -10.21 13.21
N PRO A 101 -24.19 -11.13 12.23
CA PRO A 101 -22.97 -11.66 11.66
C PRO A 101 -22.06 -10.59 11.08
N ALA A 102 -20.76 -10.87 11.11
CA ALA A 102 -19.78 -10.07 10.39
C ALA A 102 -20.03 -10.15 8.88
N TYR A 103 -19.52 -9.17 8.14
CA TYR A 103 -19.59 -9.18 6.67
C TYR A 103 -18.36 -8.52 6.05
N TRP A 104 -18.01 -8.92 4.84
CA TRP A 104 -16.96 -8.26 4.06
C TRP A 104 -17.53 -7.01 3.42
N ALA A 105 -16.89 -5.87 3.65
CA ALA A 105 -17.28 -4.61 3.02
C ALA A 105 -16.14 -4.07 2.16
N TYR A 106 -16.46 -3.71 0.92
CA TYR A 106 -15.59 -2.91 0.07
C TYR A 106 -16.09 -1.46 0.09
N PHE A 107 -15.30 -0.54 0.62
CA PHE A 107 -15.78 0.79 0.96
C PHE A 107 -14.74 1.88 0.68
N LYS A 108 -15.20 3.13 0.66
CA LYS A 108 -14.33 4.30 0.72
C LYS A 108 -14.64 5.15 1.96
N VAL A 109 -13.63 5.80 2.50
CA VAL A 109 -13.82 6.78 3.57
C VAL A 109 -14.37 8.07 2.96
N VAL A 110 -15.45 8.59 3.54
CA VAL A 110 -16.10 9.82 3.10
C VAL A 110 -15.64 10.99 3.98
N GLU A 111 -15.61 10.78 5.30
CA GLU A 111 -15.28 11.82 6.26
C GLU A 111 -14.64 11.20 7.51
N PHE A 112 -13.56 11.82 8.00
CA PHE A 112 -12.98 11.49 9.31
C PHE A 112 -13.61 12.34 10.40
N LEU A 113 -13.93 11.69 11.52
CA LEU A 113 -14.51 12.30 12.71
C LEU A 113 -13.53 12.15 13.89
N GLU A 114 -13.84 12.79 15.02
CA GLU A 114 -13.04 12.65 16.24
C GLU A 114 -13.06 11.21 16.80
N HIS A 115 -12.10 10.87 17.66
CA HIS A 115 -12.03 9.58 18.38
C HIS A 115 -12.01 8.36 17.44
N ASP A 116 -11.25 8.43 16.36
CA ASP A 116 -11.05 7.36 15.36
C ASP A 116 -12.34 6.87 14.66
N PHE A 117 -13.40 7.67 14.72
CA PHE A 117 -14.61 7.46 13.94
C PHE A 117 -14.48 8.01 12.53
N MET A 118 -15.20 7.40 11.60
CA MET A 118 -15.30 7.86 10.22
C MET A 118 -16.63 7.46 9.60
N GLN A 119 -17.11 8.26 8.66
CA GLN A 119 -18.18 7.84 7.77
C GLN A 119 -17.58 7.11 6.57
N ILE A 120 -18.11 5.93 6.29
CA ILE A 120 -17.73 5.13 5.13
C ILE A 120 -18.93 4.94 4.20
N LEU A 121 -18.67 4.86 2.90
CA LEU A 121 -19.64 4.40 1.91
C LEU A 121 -19.28 2.98 1.51
N ASP A 122 -20.14 2.01 1.84
CA ASP A 122 -20.05 0.68 1.25
C ASP A 122 -20.35 0.79 -0.25
N LEU A 123 -19.35 0.46 -1.06
CA LEU A 123 -19.42 0.62 -2.50
C LEU A 123 -20.34 -0.43 -3.15
N SER A 124 -20.57 -1.56 -2.48
CA SER A 124 -21.43 -2.63 -2.99
C SER A 124 -22.92 -2.33 -2.74
N SER A 125 -23.25 -1.82 -1.55
CA SER A 125 -24.66 -1.52 -1.18
C SER A 125 -25.05 -0.06 -1.43
N GLY A 126 -24.08 0.85 -1.50
CA GLY A 126 -24.31 2.29 -1.51
C GLY A 126 -24.71 2.87 -0.15
N GLU A 127 -24.67 2.07 0.93
CA GLU A 127 -25.05 2.52 2.27
C GLU A 127 -23.91 3.26 2.97
N LEU A 128 -24.29 4.29 3.74
CA LEU A 128 -23.38 5.00 4.63
C LEU A 128 -23.38 4.35 6.02
N HIS A 129 -22.18 4.08 6.52
CA HIS A 129 -22.00 3.53 7.87
C HIS A 129 -21.06 4.40 8.69
N LEU A 130 -21.28 4.40 10.00
CA LEU A 130 -20.31 4.89 10.97
C LEU A 130 -19.35 3.75 11.31
N LEU A 131 -18.06 3.97 11.13
CA LEU A 131 -16.99 3.01 11.42
C LEU A 131 -16.05 3.58 12.48
N HIS A 132 -15.63 2.76 13.43
CA HIS A 132 -14.54 3.06 14.35
C HIS A 132 -13.33 2.15 14.04
N SER A 133 -12.23 2.74 13.59
CA SER A 133 -11.00 1.97 13.31
C SER A 133 -9.75 2.86 13.41
N PRO A 134 -9.02 2.80 14.53
CA PRO A 134 -7.75 3.52 14.69
C PRO A 134 -6.72 3.14 13.63
N ALA A 135 -6.74 1.88 13.17
CA ALA A 135 -5.85 1.38 12.12
C ALA A 135 -6.09 2.08 10.77
N ILE A 136 -7.36 2.34 10.41
CA ILE A 136 -7.67 3.07 9.17
C ILE A 136 -7.22 4.52 9.29
N VAL A 137 -7.50 5.19 10.42
CA VAL A 137 -7.04 6.57 10.66
C VAL A 137 -5.52 6.69 10.57
N LYS A 138 -4.79 5.71 11.12
CA LYS A 138 -3.33 5.64 10.99
C LYS A 138 -2.90 5.44 9.54
N SER A 139 -3.50 4.48 8.83
CA SER A 139 -3.13 4.16 7.44
C SER A 139 -3.40 5.32 6.47
N GLU A 140 -4.43 6.14 6.67
CA GLU A 140 -4.71 7.26 5.75
C GLU A 140 -3.59 8.32 5.70
N LYS A 141 -2.72 8.33 6.71
CA LYS A 141 -1.52 9.18 6.73
C LYS A 141 -0.38 8.65 5.85
N ASP A 142 -0.48 7.40 5.39
CA ASP A 142 0.48 6.76 4.49
C ASP A 142 0.09 6.98 3.02
N HIS A 143 0.97 7.64 2.26
CA HIS A 143 0.86 7.85 0.82
C HIS A 143 0.53 6.59 -0.01
N GLN A 144 0.94 5.39 0.43
CA GLN A 144 0.65 4.15 -0.30
C GLN A 144 -0.81 3.69 -0.15
N THR A 145 -1.50 4.14 0.90
CA THR A 145 -2.89 3.70 1.22
C THR A 145 -3.90 4.84 1.25
N GLN A 146 -3.42 6.09 1.27
CA GLN A 146 -4.23 7.30 1.22
C GLN A 146 -5.11 7.32 -0.03
N GLY A 147 -6.39 7.64 0.14
CA GLY A 147 -7.36 7.76 -0.95
C GLY A 147 -7.73 6.44 -1.64
N LYS A 148 -7.23 5.29 -1.16
CA LYS A 148 -7.58 3.98 -1.71
C LYS A 148 -8.87 3.44 -1.09
N ASN A 149 -9.62 2.70 -1.90
CA ASN A 149 -10.76 1.93 -1.42
C ASN A 149 -10.26 0.78 -0.55
N ARG A 150 -11.04 0.41 0.47
CA ARG A 150 -10.65 -0.55 1.50
C ARG A 150 -11.57 -1.77 1.46
N LEU A 151 -10.99 -2.94 1.72
CA LEU A 151 -11.74 -4.18 1.94
C LEU A 151 -11.35 -4.75 3.30
N CYS A 152 -12.32 -4.96 4.18
CA CYS A 152 -12.08 -5.64 5.44
C CYS A 152 -13.33 -6.33 5.98
N LEU A 153 -13.13 -7.14 7.01
CA LEU A 153 -14.22 -7.77 7.74
C LEU A 153 -14.80 -6.76 8.73
N MET A 154 -16.08 -6.44 8.55
CA MET A 154 -16.84 -5.54 9.40
C MET A 154 -17.54 -6.33 10.52
N LEU A 155 -17.32 -5.89 11.75
CA LEU A 155 -18.01 -6.35 12.94
C LEU A 155 -19.02 -5.30 13.37
N PRO A 156 -20.32 -5.61 13.32
CA PRO A 156 -21.33 -4.78 13.96
C PRO A 156 -21.08 -4.73 15.47
N ASN A 157 -21.21 -3.54 16.04
CA ASN A 157 -21.47 -3.35 17.46
C ASN A 157 -22.79 -2.57 17.60
N ASP A 158 -23.32 -2.46 18.82
CA ASP A 158 -24.64 -1.87 19.14
C ASP A 158 -24.84 -0.40 18.69
N GLY A 159 -23.86 0.24 18.03
CA GLY A 159 -24.04 1.59 17.49
C GLY A 159 -23.16 2.00 16.30
N CYS A 160 -22.18 1.21 15.90
CA CYS A 160 -21.34 1.43 14.72
C CYS A 160 -20.71 0.12 14.23
N LEU A 161 -19.85 0.22 13.22
CA LEU A 161 -18.99 -0.88 12.78
C LEU A 161 -17.60 -0.79 13.42
N GLN A 162 -16.92 -1.93 13.54
CA GLN A 162 -15.49 -2.06 13.82
C GLN A 162 -14.84 -3.01 12.81
N THR A 163 -13.54 -2.89 12.60
CA THR A 163 -12.79 -3.77 11.69
C THR A 163 -12.20 -4.97 12.43
N ALA A 164 -12.18 -6.14 11.78
CA ALA A 164 -11.44 -7.32 12.22
C ALA A 164 -10.45 -7.82 11.15
N GLY A 165 -9.34 -8.37 11.62
CA GLY A 165 -8.30 -8.92 10.76
C GLY A 165 -7.58 -7.85 9.93
N ILE A 166 -7.15 -8.24 8.73
CA ILE A 166 -6.36 -7.37 7.85
C ILE A 166 -7.29 -6.36 7.15
N ILE A 167 -6.83 -5.11 7.07
CA ILE A 167 -7.42 -4.06 6.25
C ILE A 167 -6.69 -4.02 4.91
N HIS A 168 -7.37 -4.49 3.87
CA HIS A 168 -6.86 -4.47 2.51
C HIS A 168 -7.17 -3.14 1.84
N PHE A 169 -6.39 -2.75 0.85
CA PHE A 169 -6.57 -1.50 0.12
C PHE A 169 -6.29 -1.68 -1.38
N TYR A 170 -7.07 -1.00 -2.21
CA TYR A 170 -6.94 -1.08 -3.66
C TYR A 170 -7.29 0.25 -4.33
N SER A 171 -6.68 0.48 -5.49
CA SER A 171 -7.00 1.61 -6.37
C SER A 171 -8.15 1.30 -7.35
N PHE A 172 -8.86 0.19 -7.15
CA PHE A 172 -9.92 -0.30 -8.03
C PHE A 172 -11.29 0.29 -7.65
N ASP A 173 -12.16 0.51 -8.62
CA ASP A 173 -13.56 0.86 -8.31
C ASP A 173 -14.41 -0.38 -8.03
N ILE A 174 -15.71 -0.18 -7.82
CA ILE A 174 -16.62 -1.30 -7.54
C ILE A 174 -16.79 -2.16 -8.79
N GLU A 175 -16.83 -1.57 -9.97
CA GLU A 175 -16.99 -2.27 -11.24
C GLU A 175 -15.82 -3.24 -11.49
N ASP A 176 -14.58 -2.82 -11.19
CA ASP A 176 -13.40 -3.68 -11.19
C ASP A 176 -13.57 -4.88 -10.22
N MET A 177 -14.06 -4.64 -9.00
CA MET A 177 -14.26 -5.69 -7.99
C MET A 177 -15.40 -6.66 -8.32
N GLU A 178 -16.53 -6.17 -8.82
CA GLU A 178 -17.66 -7.00 -9.24
C GLU A 178 -17.26 -7.90 -10.41
N PHE A 179 -16.52 -7.33 -11.38
CA PHE A 179 -15.96 -8.10 -12.47
C PHE A 179 -15.03 -9.21 -11.95
N TYR A 180 -14.15 -8.89 -11.00
CA TYR A 180 -13.26 -9.89 -10.39
C TYR A 180 -14.02 -11.04 -9.73
N CYS A 181 -15.05 -10.70 -8.95
CA CYS A 181 -15.90 -11.67 -8.27
C CYS A 181 -16.59 -12.60 -9.26
N SER A 182 -17.11 -12.04 -10.36
CA SER A 182 -17.76 -12.80 -11.41
C SER A 182 -16.81 -13.78 -12.13
N LEU A 183 -15.52 -13.43 -12.25
CA LEU A 183 -14.49 -14.31 -12.82
C LEU A 183 -14.05 -15.42 -11.87
N ILE A 184 -14.04 -15.14 -10.55
CA ILE A 184 -13.65 -16.14 -9.56
C ILE A 184 -14.72 -17.21 -9.41
N ASP A 185 -15.95 -16.78 -9.15
CA ASP A 185 -17.10 -17.63 -8.85
C ASP A 185 -18.41 -16.84 -9.04
N LYS A 186 -18.89 -16.81 -10.29
CA LYS A 186 -20.13 -16.14 -10.68
C LYS A 186 -21.34 -16.60 -9.86
N GLN A 187 -21.45 -17.89 -9.56
CA GLN A 187 -22.61 -18.43 -8.86
C GLN A 187 -22.67 -17.90 -7.43
N SER A 188 -21.54 -17.93 -6.72
CA SER A 188 -21.45 -17.41 -5.36
C SER A 188 -21.67 -15.89 -5.33
N PHE A 189 -21.17 -15.16 -6.34
CA PHE A 189 -21.39 -13.73 -6.49
C PHE A 189 -22.87 -13.37 -6.67
N GLU A 190 -23.59 -14.09 -7.54
CA GLU A 190 -25.02 -13.86 -7.79
C GLU A 190 -25.90 -14.18 -6.55
N ILE A 191 -25.48 -15.12 -5.70
CA ILE A 191 -26.24 -15.55 -4.51
C ILE A 191 -26.01 -14.63 -3.32
N GLY A 192 -24.76 -14.22 -3.07
CA GLY A 192 -24.39 -13.54 -1.82
C GLY A 192 -23.32 -12.47 -1.98
N GLY A 193 -23.10 -11.98 -3.20
CA GLY A 193 -22.19 -10.88 -3.49
C GLY A 193 -20.72 -11.18 -3.18
N LEU A 194 -19.97 -10.11 -2.97
CA LEU A 194 -18.53 -10.13 -2.70
C LEU A 194 -18.16 -11.08 -1.53
N GLY A 195 -18.88 -10.99 -0.42
CA GLY A 195 -18.59 -11.79 0.78
C GLY A 195 -18.71 -13.29 0.57
N ALA A 196 -19.68 -13.74 -0.25
CA ALA A 196 -19.82 -15.15 -0.60
C ALA A 196 -18.63 -15.65 -1.43
N VAL A 197 -18.17 -14.86 -2.40
CA VAL A 197 -16.99 -15.19 -3.21
C VAL A 197 -15.73 -15.26 -2.36
N ILE A 198 -15.50 -14.27 -1.50
CA ILE A 198 -14.34 -14.24 -0.60
C ILE A 198 -14.32 -15.49 0.28
N ASN A 199 -15.43 -15.81 0.94
CA ASN A 199 -15.47 -16.95 1.86
C ASN A 199 -15.31 -18.30 1.14
N ALA A 200 -15.87 -18.46 -0.07
CA ALA A 200 -15.73 -19.68 -0.86
C ALA A 200 -14.35 -19.85 -1.49
N ASN A 201 -13.68 -18.73 -1.84
CA ASN A 201 -12.47 -18.72 -2.66
C ASN A 201 -11.31 -17.92 -2.02
N PHE A 202 -11.23 -17.89 -0.69
CA PHE A 202 -10.38 -16.94 0.06
C PHE A 202 -8.93 -16.80 -0.44
N PRO A 203 -8.11 -17.88 -0.56
CA PRO A 203 -6.74 -17.70 -1.04
C PRO A 203 -6.67 -17.24 -2.50
N LYS A 204 -7.64 -17.63 -3.34
CA LYS A 204 -7.68 -17.23 -4.75
C LYS A 204 -8.05 -15.75 -4.88
N PHE A 205 -9.02 -15.30 -4.07
CA PHE A 205 -9.46 -13.91 -4.05
C PHE A 205 -8.30 -12.97 -3.68
N PHE A 206 -7.65 -13.21 -2.53
CA PHE A 206 -6.63 -12.31 -2.01
C PHE A 206 -5.25 -12.40 -2.69
N LYS A 207 -5.10 -13.18 -3.76
CA LYS A 207 -3.98 -12.96 -4.69
C LYS A 207 -3.97 -11.53 -5.26
N LEU A 208 -5.12 -10.87 -5.25
CA LEU A 208 -5.26 -9.46 -5.62
C LEU A 208 -4.33 -8.54 -4.83
N ASP A 209 -3.92 -8.92 -3.62
CA ASP A 209 -3.06 -8.08 -2.77
C ASP A 209 -1.67 -7.88 -3.37
N THR A 210 -1.25 -8.74 -4.29
CA THR A 210 0.00 -8.59 -5.05
C THR A 210 0.05 -7.33 -5.92
N ILE A 211 -1.09 -6.69 -6.17
CA ILE A 211 -1.19 -5.44 -6.93
C ILE A 211 -1.82 -4.28 -6.12
N SER A 212 -2.04 -4.46 -4.81
CA SER A 212 -2.69 -3.48 -3.92
C SER A 212 -1.97 -2.13 -3.84
N THR A 213 -0.65 -2.13 -3.92
CA THR A 213 0.19 -0.92 -3.81
C THR A 213 0.30 -0.17 -5.14
N ILE A 214 -0.04 -0.78 -6.26
CA ILE A 214 0.19 -0.19 -7.58
C ILE A 214 -0.80 0.97 -7.81
N PRO A 215 -0.32 2.19 -8.14
CA PRO A 215 -1.20 3.33 -8.36
C PRO A 215 -1.99 3.19 -9.67
N ILE A 216 -3.06 3.98 -9.80
CA ILE A 216 -3.74 4.17 -11.08
C ILE A 216 -2.77 4.82 -12.05
N ILE A 217 -2.60 4.22 -13.23
CA ILE A 217 -1.83 4.82 -14.31
C ILE A 217 -2.71 5.89 -14.96
N TYR A 218 -2.22 7.11 -15.00
CA TYR A 218 -2.85 8.20 -15.74
C TYR A 218 -2.11 8.43 -17.05
N HIS A 219 -2.87 8.77 -18.08
CA HIS A 219 -2.34 9.37 -19.29
C HIS A 219 -2.96 10.76 -19.43
N LYS A 220 -2.13 11.80 -19.33
CA LYS A 220 -2.58 13.18 -19.10
C LYS A 220 -3.47 13.24 -17.83
N GLU A 221 -4.71 13.67 -17.96
CA GLU A 221 -5.66 13.82 -16.86
C GLU A 221 -6.66 12.64 -16.74
N GLU A 222 -6.55 11.62 -17.61
CA GLU A 222 -7.47 10.49 -17.61
C GLU A 222 -6.83 9.20 -17.07
N PRO A 223 -7.56 8.41 -16.25
CA PRO A 223 -7.10 7.10 -15.85
C PRO A 223 -7.08 6.15 -17.05
N LEU A 224 -5.96 5.44 -17.22
CA LEU A 224 -5.82 4.47 -18.29
C LEU A 224 -6.62 3.21 -17.97
N ARG A 225 -7.77 3.07 -18.63
CA ARG A 225 -8.68 1.93 -18.52
C ARG A 225 -8.92 1.29 -19.88
N ILE A 226 -9.12 -0.02 -19.88
CA ILE A 226 -9.58 -0.80 -21.02
C ILE A 226 -11.10 -0.64 -21.12
N HIS A 227 -11.57 -0.16 -22.26
CA HIS A 227 -13.00 -0.18 -22.57
C HIS A 227 -13.27 -1.21 -23.66
N TRP A 228 -14.19 -2.13 -23.38
CA TRP A 228 -14.54 -3.23 -24.27
C TRP A 228 -16.03 -3.24 -24.58
N LYS A 229 -16.37 -3.44 -25.85
CA LYS A 229 -17.73 -3.76 -26.31
C LYS A 229 -17.68 -4.91 -27.30
N LEU A 230 -18.60 -5.86 -27.21
CA LEU A 230 -18.81 -6.86 -28.26
C LEU A 230 -20.24 -6.76 -28.80
N ILE A 231 -20.39 -6.75 -30.12
CA ILE A 231 -21.70 -6.62 -30.75
C ILE A 231 -21.77 -7.31 -32.12
N HIS A 232 -22.85 -8.03 -32.36
CA HIS A 232 -23.16 -8.60 -33.66
C HIS A 232 -23.53 -7.51 -34.68
N ALA A 233 -22.78 -7.41 -35.77
CA ALA A 233 -22.91 -6.34 -36.76
C ALA A 233 -22.57 -6.82 -38.20
N PRO A 234 -23.45 -7.64 -38.83
CA PRO A 234 -23.17 -8.31 -40.11
C PRO A 234 -22.96 -7.37 -41.31
N MET A 235 -23.56 -6.18 -41.23
CA MET A 235 -23.45 -5.15 -42.27
C MET A 235 -22.28 -4.18 -42.04
N PHE A 236 -21.48 -4.36 -40.99
CA PHE A 236 -20.36 -3.48 -40.68
C PHE A 236 -19.24 -3.62 -41.72
N ARG A 237 -18.73 -2.49 -42.21
CA ARG A 237 -17.66 -2.39 -43.21
C ARG A 237 -16.76 -1.20 -42.84
N ILE A 238 -15.46 -1.44 -42.70
CA ILE A 238 -14.52 -0.41 -42.25
C ILE A 238 -14.45 0.77 -43.23
N GLU A 239 -14.70 0.51 -44.52
CA GLU A 239 -14.64 1.49 -45.61
C GLU A 239 -15.73 2.58 -45.49
N SER A 240 -16.75 2.34 -44.67
CA SER A 240 -17.78 3.34 -44.37
C SER A 240 -17.36 4.33 -43.28
N LEU A 241 -16.25 4.06 -42.57
CA LEU A 241 -15.75 4.92 -41.50
C LEU A 241 -14.76 5.97 -42.03
N LYS A 242 -14.68 7.07 -41.29
CA LYS A 242 -13.75 8.18 -41.52
C LYS A 242 -12.41 7.92 -40.81
N GLY A 243 -11.37 8.67 -41.19
CA GLY A 243 -10.01 8.52 -40.68
C GLY A 243 -9.17 7.43 -41.37
N SER A 244 -7.92 7.32 -40.93
CA SER A 244 -6.93 6.37 -41.46
C SER A 244 -6.78 5.18 -40.53
N TRP A 245 -6.89 3.96 -41.08
CA TRP A 245 -6.92 2.72 -40.31
C TRP A 245 -5.79 1.79 -40.69
N GLU A 246 -4.98 1.40 -39.71
CA GLU A 246 -4.02 0.30 -39.85
C GLU A 246 -4.77 -1.03 -39.73
N THR A 247 -4.51 -1.96 -40.66
CA THR A 247 -5.18 -3.27 -40.68
C THR A 247 -4.20 -4.39 -40.34
N LYS A 248 -4.59 -5.27 -39.40
CA LYS A 248 -3.87 -6.50 -39.05
C LYS A 248 -4.80 -7.69 -39.15
N ASN A 249 -4.41 -8.71 -39.92
CA ASN A 249 -5.20 -9.94 -40.12
C ASN A 249 -4.56 -11.12 -39.39
N LYS A 250 -5.37 -11.97 -38.76
CA LYS A 250 -4.91 -13.23 -38.16
C LYS A 250 -6.02 -14.28 -38.19
N GLY A 251 -5.89 -15.25 -39.08
CA GLY A 251 -6.93 -16.25 -39.32
C GLY A 251 -8.22 -15.59 -39.79
N GLN A 252 -9.35 -15.95 -39.18
CA GLN A 252 -10.67 -15.37 -39.41
C GLN A 252 -10.83 -13.96 -38.82
N MET A 253 -9.94 -13.54 -37.92
CA MET A 253 -10.07 -12.26 -37.23
C MET A 253 -9.30 -11.14 -37.95
N THR A 254 -9.82 -9.93 -37.86
CA THR A 254 -9.20 -8.72 -38.38
C THR A 254 -9.24 -7.60 -37.35
N SER A 255 -8.16 -6.84 -37.22
CA SER A 255 -8.05 -5.65 -36.37
C SER A 255 -7.86 -4.42 -37.24
N TYR A 256 -8.60 -3.36 -36.94
CA TYR A 256 -8.44 -2.03 -37.48
C TYR A 256 -8.10 -1.06 -36.36
N THR A 257 -6.92 -0.45 -36.41
CA THR A 257 -6.49 0.56 -35.44
C THR A 257 -6.58 1.94 -36.11
N LEU A 258 -7.29 2.89 -35.52
CA LEU A 258 -7.32 4.26 -36.04
C LEU A 258 -5.97 4.93 -35.75
N THR A 259 -5.23 5.29 -36.80
CA THR A 259 -3.89 5.88 -36.69
C THR A 259 -3.85 7.38 -36.97
N ASP A 260 -4.84 7.91 -37.70
CA ASP A 260 -4.94 9.36 -37.93
C ASP A 260 -6.39 9.79 -38.16
N ALA A 261 -6.70 11.01 -37.73
CA ALA A 261 -7.99 11.66 -37.90
C ALA A 261 -7.99 12.56 -39.15
N ASP A 262 -8.91 12.32 -40.08
CA ASP A 262 -9.10 13.20 -41.24
C ASP A 262 -9.72 14.56 -40.85
N GLU A 263 -9.85 15.48 -41.82
CA GLU A 263 -10.42 16.82 -41.56
C GLU A 263 -11.82 16.77 -40.95
N GLN A 264 -12.63 15.76 -41.28
CA GLN A 264 -13.98 15.63 -40.73
C GLN A 264 -13.93 15.20 -39.27
N LEU A 265 -13.09 14.23 -38.92
CA LEU A 265 -12.87 13.84 -37.53
C LEU A 265 -12.24 14.97 -36.71
N ARG A 266 -11.26 15.68 -37.27
CA ARG A 266 -10.62 16.84 -36.61
C ARG A 266 -11.59 18.00 -36.38
N SER A 267 -12.69 18.08 -37.14
CA SER A 267 -13.76 19.05 -36.88
C SER A 267 -14.59 18.76 -35.61
N LEU A 268 -14.52 17.54 -35.07
CA LEU A 268 -15.16 17.14 -33.82
C LEU A 268 -14.34 17.66 -32.62
N SER A 269 -14.52 18.94 -32.29
CA SER A 269 -13.74 19.63 -31.27
C SER A 269 -13.84 18.99 -29.88
N GLN A 270 -14.93 18.29 -29.57
CA GLN A 270 -15.08 17.57 -28.30
C GLN A 270 -14.08 16.41 -28.12
N TYR A 271 -13.45 15.94 -29.20
CA TYR A 271 -12.44 14.88 -29.19
C TYR A 271 -11.06 15.41 -29.58
N GLY A 272 -10.86 16.74 -29.62
CA GLY A 272 -9.62 17.35 -30.12
C GLY A 272 -8.35 16.81 -29.47
N VAL A 273 -8.38 16.55 -28.15
CA VAL A 273 -7.24 16.04 -27.37
C VAL A 273 -6.83 14.62 -27.77
N LEU A 274 -7.76 13.81 -28.28
CA LEU A 274 -7.54 12.43 -28.69
C LEU A 274 -6.75 12.33 -29.99
N TRP A 275 -7.00 13.24 -30.94
CA TRP A 275 -6.45 13.14 -32.30
C TRP A 275 -4.94 13.20 -32.35
N ASP A 276 -4.33 13.90 -31.40
CA ASP A 276 -2.89 14.01 -31.26
C ASP A 276 -2.31 12.93 -30.33
N ASP A 277 -3.13 11.97 -29.90
CA ASP A 277 -2.83 11.00 -28.84
C ASP A 277 -3.30 9.56 -29.13
N LEU A 278 -3.66 9.28 -30.39
CA LEU A 278 -4.21 8.01 -30.83
C LEU A 278 -3.32 6.80 -30.49
N VAL A 279 -2.00 7.01 -30.41
CA VAL A 279 -1.02 5.97 -30.08
C VAL A 279 -1.22 5.43 -28.66
N PHE A 280 -1.53 6.29 -27.69
CA PHE A 280 -1.74 5.88 -26.30
C PHE A 280 -3.14 5.37 -26.06
N SER A 281 -4.14 5.97 -26.72
CA SER A 281 -5.55 5.60 -26.58
C SER A 281 -5.95 4.33 -27.33
N THR A 282 -5.11 3.83 -28.23
CA THR A 282 -5.26 2.56 -28.95
C THR A 282 -6.70 2.24 -29.45
N PRO A 283 -7.39 3.14 -30.17
CA PRO A 283 -8.74 2.89 -30.64
C PRO A 283 -8.77 1.80 -31.72
N LYS A 284 -9.30 0.63 -31.36
CA LYS A 284 -9.35 -0.56 -32.20
C LYS A 284 -10.78 -1.05 -32.44
N ILE A 285 -11.03 -1.47 -33.67
CA ILE A 285 -12.18 -2.29 -34.05
C ILE A 285 -11.66 -3.67 -34.43
N LEU A 286 -12.11 -4.69 -33.73
CA LEU A 286 -11.78 -6.08 -33.99
C LEU A 286 -13.00 -6.75 -34.61
N ILE A 287 -12.80 -7.60 -35.60
CA ILE A 287 -13.88 -8.31 -36.30
C ILE A 287 -13.59 -9.80 -36.26
N ASP A 288 -14.57 -10.59 -35.85
CA ASP A 288 -14.62 -12.02 -36.16
C ASP A 288 -15.51 -12.21 -37.40
N ARG A 289 -14.90 -12.66 -38.50
CA ARG A 289 -15.61 -12.82 -39.78
C ARG A 289 -16.59 -13.98 -39.80
N ASP A 290 -16.46 -14.95 -38.89
CA ASP A 290 -17.35 -16.12 -38.87
C ASP A 290 -18.62 -15.83 -38.09
N SER A 291 -18.51 -15.16 -36.94
CA SER A 291 -19.67 -14.75 -36.13
C SER A 291 -20.29 -13.42 -36.58
N GLU A 292 -19.60 -12.70 -37.46
CA GLU A 292 -19.94 -11.35 -37.90
C GLU A 292 -20.08 -10.36 -36.72
N ASP A 293 -19.34 -10.62 -35.65
CA ASP A 293 -19.25 -9.74 -34.48
C ASP A 293 -18.12 -8.72 -34.67
N ILE A 294 -18.36 -7.51 -34.18
CA ILE A 294 -17.35 -6.49 -34.03
C ILE A 294 -17.13 -6.22 -32.54
N ALA A 295 -15.89 -5.99 -32.16
CA ALA A 295 -15.52 -5.52 -30.85
C ALA A 295 -14.85 -4.16 -30.90
N LEU A 296 -15.20 -3.28 -29.96
CA LEU A 296 -14.52 -2.01 -29.75
C LEU A 296 -13.57 -2.21 -28.56
N TYR A 297 -12.31 -1.83 -28.76
CA TYR A 297 -11.28 -1.87 -27.72
C TYR A 297 -10.54 -0.54 -27.71
N THR A 298 -10.51 0.15 -26.58
CA THR A 298 -9.77 1.39 -26.42
C THR A 298 -9.09 1.48 -25.06
N HIS A 299 -8.09 2.34 -24.98
CA HIS A 299 -7.55 2.87 -23.73
C HIS A 299 -8.08 4.29 -23.51
N GLY A 300 -8.82 4.49 -22.41
CA GLY A 300 -9.43 5.78 -22.08
C GLY A 300 -10.84 5.98 -22.66
N ARG A 301 -11.64 6.77 -21.94
CA ARG A 301 -13.08 6.92 -22.19
C ARG A 301 -13.35 7.78 -23.42
N ILE A 302 -12.60 8.86 -23.61
CA ILE A 302 -12.73 9.75 -24.78
C ILE A 302 -12.54 8.96 -26.08
N ALA A 303 -11.57 8.04 -26.11
CA ALA A 303 -11.30 7.19 -27.26
C ALA A 303 -12.47 6.25 -27.58
N TYR A 304 -13.08 5.66 -26.55
CA TYR A 304 -14.27 4.84 -26.70
C TYR A 304 -15.43 5.66 -27.26
N ASP A 305 -15.70 6.82 -26.67
CA ASP A 305 -16.81 7.69 -27.07
C ASP A 305 -16.63 8.20 -28.52
N ALA A 306 -15.39 8.54 -28.91
CA ALA A 306 -15.05 8.89 -30.28
C ALA A 306 -15.28 7.72 -31.25
N LEU A 307 -14.83 6.52 -30.89
CA LEU A 307 -15.02 5.32 -31.72
C LEU A 307 -16.50 4.98 -31.89
N ALA A 308 -17.26 5.03 -30.80
CA ALA A 308 -18.71 4.85 -30.81
C ALA A 308 -19.41 5.92 -31.66
N HIS A 309 -18.95 7.17 -31.63
CA HIS A 309 -19.47 8.25 -32.47
C HIS A 309 -19.18 8.04 -33.96
N ILE A 310 -17.95 7.63 -34.30
CA ILE A 310 -17.54 7.35 -35.69
C ILE A 310 -18.41 6.22 -36.27
N ILE A 311 -18.53 5.11 -35.54
CA ILE A 311 -19.36 3.97 -35.96
C ILE A 311 -20.83 4.36 -36.01
N GLY A 312 -21.33 5.05 -34.98
CA GLY A 312 -22.74 5.45 -34.90
C GLY A 312 -23.16 6.43 -35.99
N SER A 313 -22.24 7.27 -36.48
CA SER A 313 -22.50 8.20 -37.58
C SER A 313 -22.63 7.48 -38.92
N ALA A 314 -21.82 6.44 -39.16
CA ALA A 314 -21.91 5.61 -40.37
C ALA A 314 -23.05 4.57 -40.28
N TYR A 315 -23.34 4.08 -39.06
CA TYR A 315 -24.32 3.03 -38.76
C TYR A 315 -25.28 3.47 -37.65
N PRO A 316 -26.31 4.28 -37.96
CA PRO A 316 -27.24 4.81 -36.95
C PRO A 316 -27.96 3.75 -36.11
N THR A 317 -28.15 2.54 -36.66
CA THR A 317 -28.76 1.41 -35.94
C THR A 317 -27.85 0.83 -34.85
N LEU A 318 -26.53 1.03 -34.95
CA LEU A 318 -25.55 0.59 -33.94
C LEU A 318 -25.34 1.64 -32.85
N ALA A 319 -25.54 2.93 -33.15
CA ALA A 319 -25.23 4.05 -32.26
C ALA A 319 -25.74 3.87 -30.82
N LYS A 320 -27.00 3.41 -30.65
CA LYS A 320 -27.57 3.17 -29.31
C LYS A 320 -26.95 1.96 -28.60
N LYS A 321 -26.56 0.93 -29.34
CA LYS A 321 -26.07 -0.34 -28.79
C LYS A 321 -24.62 -0.23 -28.31
N ILE A 322 -23.82 0.61 -28.97
CA ILE A 322 -22.39 0.82 -28.65
C ILE A 322 -22.14 2.05 -27.76
N LYS A 323 -23.19 2.75 -27.33
CA LYS A 323 -23.05 4.00 -26.55
C LYS A 323 -22.20 3.81 -25.29
N GLU A 324 -22.42 2.70 -24.57
CA GLU A 324 -21.66 2.37 -23.36
C GLU A 324 -20.89 1.05 -23.58
N PRO A 325 -19.66 0.96 -23.07
CA PRO A 325 -18.90 -0.29 -23.10
C PRO A 325 -19.60 -1.36 -22.26
N ASP A 326 -19.35 -2.63 -22.58
CA ASP A 326 -19.76 -3.76 -21.74
C ASP A 326 -18.86 -3.88 -20.51
N TYR A 327 -17.58 -3.53 -20.65
CA TYR A 327 -16.60 -3.55 -19.56
C TYR A 327 -15.69 -2.32 -19.61
N SER A 328 -15.35 -1.81 -18.44
CA SER A 328 -14.38 -0.74 -18.21
C SER A 328 -13.47 -1.18 -17.09
N LEU A 329 -12.22 -1.53 -17.39
CA LEU A 329 -11.32 -2.19 -16.44
C LEU A 329 -9.99 -1.48 -16.34
N ASN A 330 -9.43 -1.39 -15.14
CA ASN A 330 -8.08 -0.88 -14.95
C ASN A 330 -7.04 -1.72 -15.75
N VAL A 331 -6.13 -1.08 -16.48
CA VAL A 331 -5.15 -1.78 -17.36
C VAL A 331 -4.22 -2.71 -16.59
N LEU A 332 -3.81 -2.33 -15.38
CA LEU A 332 -2.96 -3.18 -14.53
C LEU A 332 -3.74 -4.36 -13.98
N PHE A 333 -5.03 -4.16 -13.76
CA PHE A 333 -5.91 -5.23 -13.34
C PHE A 333 -6.10 -6.28 -14.46
N ASP A 334 -6.27 -5.88 -15.72
CA ASP A 334 -6.22 -6.82 -16.87
C ASP A 334 -4.91 -7.62 -16.92
N THR A 335 -3.78 -6.94 -16.71
CA THR A 335 -2.46 -7.59 -16.71
C THR A 335 -2.36 -8.65 -15.61
N PHE A 336 -2.83 -8.34 -14.40
CA PHE A 336 -2.90 -9.29 -13.30
C PHE A 336 -3.81 -10.48 -13.63
N LEU A 337 -5.02 -10.22 -14.14
CA LEU A 337 -5.98 -11.28 -14.46
C LEU A 337 -5.43 -12.26 -15.52
N LYS A 338 -4.78 -11.74 -16.57
CA LYS A 338 -4.11 -12.55 -17.58
C LYS A 338 -2.98 -13.39 -16.98
N LYS A 339 -2.15 -12.81 -16.11
CA LYS A 339 -1.04 -13.51 -15.43
C LYS A 339 -1.55 -14.64 -14.54
N GLU A 340 -2.69 -14.44 -13.88
CA GLU A 340 -3.36 -15.47 -13.07
C GLU A 340 -4.14 -16.50 -13.92
N GLY A 341 -4.18 -16.32 -15.24
CA GLY A 341 -4.76 -17.27 -16.19
C GLY A 341 -6.27 -17.18 -16.33
N TYR A 342 -6.89 -16.05 -15.95
CA TYR A 342 -8.32 -15.83 -16.18
C TYR A 342 -8.61 -15.62 -17.67
N GLN A 343 -9.75 -16.16 -18.12
CA GLN A 343 -10.27 -15.92 -19.46
C GLN A 343 -11.11 -14.64 -19.42
N LEU A 344 -10.72 -13.64 -20.21
CA LEU A 344 -11.36 -12.33 -20.27
C LEU A 344 -12.31 -12.25 -21.47
N PRO A 345 -13.28 -11.31 -21.47
CA PRO A 345 -14.21 -11.14 -22.58
C PRO A 345 -13.54 -10.92 -23.95
N TRP A 346 -12.32 -10.37 -23.95
CA TRP A 346 -11.49 -10.15 -25.13
C TRP A 346 -10.44 -11.22 -25.40
N SER A 347 -10.35 -12.29 -24.59
CA SER A 347 -9.28 -13.28 -24.72
C SER A 347 -9.27 -14.00 -26.07
N SER A 348 -10.43 -14.16 -26.72
CA SER A 348 -10.49 -14.68 -28.11
C SER A 348 -9.72 -13.80 -29.10
N PHE A 349 -9.57 -12.50 -28.80
CA PHE A 349 -8.91 -11.51 -29.64
C PHE A 349 -7.47 -11.19 -29.20
N ASP A 350 -6.92 -11.81 -28.15
CA ASP A 350 -5.57 -11.52 -27.62
C ASP A 350 -4.50 -11.55 -28.73
N ALA A 351 -4.66 -12.49 -29.65
CA ALA A 351 -3.86 -12.69 -30.85
C ALA A 351 -3.72 -11.45 -31.76
N LEU A 352 -4.72 -10.56 -31.76
CA LEU A 352 -4.79 -9.30 -32.50
C LEU A 352 -4.49 -8.08 -31.60
N MET A 353 -4.81 -8.20 -30.32
CA MET A 353 -4.64 -7.17 -29.29
C MET A 353 -3.19 -6.99 -28.88
N ASP A 354 -2.35 -8.01 -29.09
CA ASP A 354 -0.90 -7.87 -29.09
C ASP A 354 -0.52 -6.60 -29.88
N SER A 355 -0.06 -5.58 -29.15
CA SER A 355 0.92 -4.61 -29.64
C SER A 355 1.94 -5.38 -30.49
N PRO A 356 2.46 -4.80 -31.60
CA PRO A 356 3.42 -5.48 -32.47
C PRO A 356 4.33 -6.29 -31.57
N LYS A 357 4.34 -7.64 -31.75
CA LYS A 357 5.10 -8.60 -30.91
C LYS A 357 6.23 -7.78 -30.34
N LYS A 358 6.30 -7.51 -29.02
CA LYS A 358 7.48 -6.86 -28.39
C LYS A 358 8.62 -7.40 -29.22
N GLU A 359 9.21 -6.57 -30.10
CA GLU A 359 10.15 -7.06 -31.10
C GLU A 359 11.10 -7.85 -30.26
N LYS A 360 11.04 -9.20 -30.37
CA LYS A 360 11.47 -10.16 -29.33
C LYS A 360 12.55 -9.44 -28.55
N ASN A 361 12.20 -8.85 -27.38
CA ASN A 361 12.95 -7.71 -26.80
C ASN A 361 14.38 -7.99 -27.14
N SER A 362 15.04 -7.14 -27.94
CA SER A 362 16.33 -7.55 -28.52
C SER A 362 17.17 -8.13 -27.38
N PRO A 363 17.96 -9.20 -27.57
CA PRO A 363 18.66 -9.84 -26.45
C PRO A 363 19.31 -8.83 -25.48
N HIS A 364 19.70 -7.68 -26.03
CA HIS A 364 20.03 -6.42 -25.38
C HIS A 364 18.97 -5.82 -24.41
N VAL A 365 17.73 -5.56 -24.83
CA VAL A 365 16.64 -5.05 -23.97
C VAL A 365 16.28 -6.06 -22.86
N ASP A 366 16.31 -7.36 -23.14
CA ASP A 366 16.09 -8.36 -22.09
C ASP A 366 17.26 -8.45 -21.10
N ALA A 367 18.49 -8.26 -21.58
CA ALA A 367 19.68 -8.09 -20.73
C ALA A 367 19.57 -6.84 -19.86
N ILE A 368 19.12 -5.71 -20.41
CA ILE A 368 18.86 -4.47 -19.66
C ILE A 368 17.83 -4.72 -18.55
N ASN A 369 16.69 -5.35 -18.88
CA ASN A 369 15.65 -5.60 -17.87
C ASN A 369 16.13 -6.53 -16.75
N ARG A 370 16.94 -7.55 -17.05
CA ARG A 370 17.53 -8.43 -16.02
C ARG A 370 18.56 -7.69 -15.16
N ALA A 371 19.43 -6.89 -15.78
CA ALA A 371 20.43 -6.09 -15.07
C ALA A 371 19.75 -5.05 -14.15
N LEU A 372 18.71 -4.36 -14.63
CA LEU A 372 17.94 -3.41 -13.84
C LEU A 372 17.11 -4.09 -12.73
N SER A 373 16.60 -5.31 -12.97
CA SER A 373 15.90 -6.08 -11.93
C SER A 373 16.86 -6.47 -10.80
N GLN A 374 18.07 -6.94 -11.14
CA GLN A 374 19.13 -7.23 -10.17
C GLN A 374 19.55 -5.96 -9.43
N TYR A 375 19.66 -4.82 -10.12
CA TYR A 375 19.96 -3.53 -9.50
C TYR A 375 18.88 -3.11 -8.49
N ILE A 376 17.60 -3.19 -8.87
CA ILE A 376 16.47 -2.87 -8.00
C ILE A 376 16.44 -3.79 -6.78
N GLU A 377 16.70 -5.09 -6.97
CA GLU A 377 16.80 -6.07 -5.89
C GLU A 377 17.97 -5.77 -4.94
N SER A 378 19.17 -5.53 -5.46
CA SER A 378 20.34 -5.11 -4.68
C SER A 378 20.07 -3.82 -3.92
N ARG A 379 19.48 -2.81 -4.56
CA ARG A 379 19.11 -1.54 -3.93
C ARG A 379 18.11 -1.74 -2.80
N ASN A 380 17.08 -2.55 -3.02
CA ASN A 380 16.04 -2.81 -2.02
C ASN A 380 16.57 -3.60 -0.83
N THR A 381 17.49 -4.54 -1.05
CA THR A 381 18.08 -5.43 -0.04
C THR A 381 19.38 -4.89 0.59
N GLY A 382 19.95 -3.81 0.06
CA GLY A 382 21.25 -3.29 0.50
C GLY A 382 22.45 -4.10 0.03
N SER A 383 22.24 -5.13 -0.79
CA SER A 383 23.33 -5.97 -1.32
C SER A 383 24.20 -5.18 -2.30
N GLU A 384 25.50 -5.47 -2.31
CA GLU A 384 26.44 -4.84 -3.24
C GLU A 384 26.06 -5.16 -4.69
N PHE A 385 25.91 -4.12 -5.52
CA PHE A 385 25.66 -4.27 -6.95
C PHE A 385 26.96 -4.06 -7.73
N ASP A 386 27.58 -5.15 -8.18
CA ASP A 386 28.78 -5.12 -9.01
C ASP A 386 28.39 -4.84 -10.47
N LEU A 387 28.37 -3.56 -10.83
CA LEU A 387 27.99 -3.07 -12.16
C LEU A 387 28.82 -3.71 -13.27
N GLU A 388 30.14 -3.83 -13.09
CA GLU A 388 31.05 -4.38 -14.09
C GLU A 388 30.78 -5.87 -14.35
N LYS A 389 30.57 -6.62 -13.27
CA LYS A 389 30.26 -8.05 -13.36
C LYS A 389 28.88 -8.30 -13.95
N VAL A 390 27.87 -7.52 -13.57
CA VAL A 390 26.51 -7.65 -14.10
C VAL A 390 26.47 -7.25 -15.58
N ALA A 391 27.11 -6.13 -15.95
CA ALA A 391 27.24 -5.71 -17.34
C ALA A 391 27.92 -6.81 -18.19
N LYS A 392 29.03 -7.38 -17.69
CA LYS A 392 29.74 -8.47 -18.38
C LYS A 392 28.91 -9.74 -18.51
N ASN A 393 28.18 -10.14 -17.46
CA ASN A 393 27.35 -11.35 -17.46
C ASN A 393 26.16 -11.24 -18.41
N GLU A 394 25.57 -10.04 -18.51
CA GLU A 394 24.42 -9.77 -19.36
C GLU A 394 24.81 -9.32 -20.78
N GLY A 395 26.11 -9.11 -21.04
CA GLY A 395 26.64 -8.70 -22.35
C GLY A 395 26.37 -7.23 -22.69
N LEU A 396 26.25 -6.37 -21.68
CA LEU A 396 26.02 -4.93 -21.79
C LEU A 396 27.33 -4.15 -21.66
N ALA A 397 27.37 -2.94 -22.22
CA ALA A 397 28.44 -2.00 -21.90
C ALA A 397 28.24 -1.44 -20.48
N ALA A 398 29.31 -1.36 -19.69
CA ALA A 398 29.25 -0.86 -18.31
C ALA A 398 28.71 0.59 -18.25
N ASP A 399 29.17 1.45 -19.16
CA ASP A 399 28.70 2.85 -19.24
C ASP A 399 27.20 2.94 -19.58
N GLU A 400 26.69 2.07 -20.44
CA GLU A 400 25.26 2.03 -20.78
C GLU A 400 24.40 1.59 -19.58
N LEU A 401 24.83 0.56 -18.86
CA LEU A 401 24.13 0.10 -17.66
C LEU A 401 24.16 1.19 -16.56
N LYS A 402 25.26 1.92 -16.46
CA LYS A 402 25.42 3.04 -15.53
C LYS A 402 24.40 4.16 -15.82
N ASP A 403 24.29 4.61 -17.07
CA ASP A 403 23.35 5.68 -17.45
C ASP A 403 21.88 5.27 -17.20
N LEU A 404 21.56 3.99 -17.42
CA LEU A 404 20.23 3.44 -17.14
C LEU A 404 19.94 3.38 -15.64
N ILE A 405 20.92 2.99 -14.83
CA ILE A 405 20.83 3.01 -13.36
C ILE A 405 20.61 4.44 -12.86
N GLU A 406 21.36 5.42 -13.38
CA GLU A 406 21.19 6.84 -13.02
C GLU A 406 19.77 7.34 -13.37
N THR A 407 19.21 6.91 -14.50
CA THR A 407 17.84 7.23 -14.92
C THR A 407 16.80 6.61 -13.98
N VAL A 408 16.97 5.34 -13.61
CA VAL A 408 16.09 4.63 -12.67
C VAL A 408 16.16 5.28 -11.28
N ASP A 409 17.35 5.67 -10.83
CA ASP A 409 17.57 6.38 -9.59
C ASP A 409 16.93 7.76 -9.56
N ALA A 410 17.06 8.53 -10.66
CA ALA A 410 16.37 9.81 -10.81
C ALA A 410 14.85 9.64 -10.73
N LYS A 411 14.32 8.56 -11.34
CA LYS A 411 12.89 8.25 -11.28
C LYS A 411 12.45 7.83 -9.87
N PHE A 412 13.24 7.05 -9.15
CA PHE A 412 12.98 6.74 -7.74
C PHE A 412 13.02 8.00 -6.87
N LYS A 413 13.99 8.89 -7.08
CA LYS A 413 14.06 10.20 -6.42
C LYS A 413 12.88 11.10 -6.76
N SER A 414 12.27 10.98 -7.93
CA SER A 414 11.06 11.74 -8.28
C SER A 414 9.76 11.13 -7.72
N MET A 415 9.76 9.83 -7.40
CA MET A 415 8.58 9.11 -6.88
C MET A 415 8.50 9.13 -5.35
N VAL A 416 9.64 9.27 -4.67
CA VAL A 416 9.74 9.52 -3.23
C VAL A 416 9.96 11.02 -3.08
N ASN A 417 9.25 11.73 -2.19
CA ASN A 417 9.57 13.14 -1.88
C ASN A 417 10.94 13.22 -1.20
N SER A 418 12.03 13.05 -1.97
CA SER A 418 13.39 13.03 -1.45
C SER A 418 13.77 14.44 -1.05
N TYR A 419 14.13 14.62 0.22
CA TYR A 419 14.68 15.87 0.69
C TYR A 419 16.06 16.11 0.05
N GLU A 420 16.18 17.21 -0.69
CA GLU A 420 17.47 17.66 -1.23
C GLU A 420 18.13 18.60 -0.23
N VAL A 421 19.39 18.28 0.13
CA VAL A 421 20.19 19.13 1.00
C VAL A 421 20.61 20.39 0.24
N SER A 422 20.36 21.55 0.82
CA SER A 422 20.78 22.84 0.26
C SER A 422 22.31 22.92 0.17
N GLU A 423 22.85 23.72 -0.77
CA GLU A 423 24.31 23.88 -0.89
C GLU A 423 24.96 24.41 0.41
N GLU A 424 24.24 25.24 1.17
CA GLU A 424 24.68 25.75 2.47
C GLU A 424 24.77 24.64 3.54
N ASP A 425 23.94 23.60 3.41
CA ASP A 425 23.83 22.51 4.37
C ASP A 425 24.70 21.30 4.07
N ARG A 426 25.32 21.24 2.88
CA ARG A 426 26.22 20.14 2.51
C ARG A 426 27.37 19.93 3.49
N VAL A 427 27.81 21.00 4.16
CA VAL A 427 28.85 20.94 5.20
C VAL A 427 28.43 20.16 6.44
N PHE A 428 27.13 19.92 6.64
CA PHE A 428 26.58 19.17 7.78
C PHE A 428 26.24 17.73 7.42
N GLU A 429 26.41 17.28 6.17
CA GLU A 429 26.13 15.90 5.79
C GLU A 429 27.07 14.92 6.50
N LEU A 430 26.51 13.79 6.98
CA LEU A 430 27.27 12.75 7.64
C LEU A 430 27.65 11.65 6.65
N SER A 431 28.92 11.28 6.66
CA SER A 431 29.45 10.17 5.87
C SER A 431 29.94 9.02 6.77
N GLY A 432 29.98 7.82 6.21
CA GLY A 432 30.57 6.64 6.86
C GLY A 432 29.73 6.04 7.98
N TRP A 433 28.40 6.14 7.91
CA TRP A 433 27.46 5.32 8.67
C TRP A 433 26.67 4.45 7.68
N PRO A 434 26.29 3.22 8.03
CA PRO A 434 25.59 2.31 7.12
C PRO A 434 24.13 2.73 6.95
N VAL A 435 23.84 3.42 5.85
CA VAL A 435 22.49 3.87 5.52
C VAL A 435 21.58 2.67 5.25
N PRO A 436 20.45 2.51 5.95
CA PRO A 436 19.59 1.35 5.81
C PRO A 436 18.93 1.28 4.42
N PRO A 437 18.92 0.10 3.78
CA PRO A 437 18.24 -0.10 2.51
C PRO A 437 16.71 -0.01 2.69
N PRO A 438 15.95 0.26 1.63
CA PRO A 438 14.50 0.44 1.70
C PRO A 438 13.73 -0.71 2.38
N SER A 439 14.16 -1.96 2.21
CA SER A 439 13.49 -3.12 2.83
C SER A 439 13.57 -3.12 4.36
N GLU A 440 14.63 -2.54 4.93
CA GLU A 440 14.88 -2.50 6.38
C GLU A 440 14.26 -1.26 7.04
N ARG A 441 13.83 -0.27 6.25
CA ARG A 441 13.32 1.01 6.78
C ARG A 441 12.01 0.88 7.56
N ASN A 442 11.24 -0.19 7.36
CA ASN A 442 10.02 -0.43 8.13
C ASN A 442 10.31 -0.68 9.62
N ALA A 443 11.42 -1.35 9.93
CA ALA A 443 11.83 -1.64 11.31
C ALA A 443 12.08 -0.36 12.14
N PHE A 444 12.38 0.76 11.48
CA PHE A 444 12.55 2.05 12.16
C PHE A 444 11.24 2.60 12.75
N SER A 445 10.08 2.05 12.41
CA SER A 445 8.79 2.45 12.98
C SER A 445 8.32 1.59 14.17
N GLU A 446 9.13 0.60 14.56
CA GLU A 446 8.84 -0.33 15.67
C GLU A 446 9.21 0.27 17.02
N GLY A 447 8.57 -0.24 18.08
CA GLY A 447 9.02 0.04 19.44
C GLY A 447 10.34 -0.67 19.75
N LEU A 448 11.09 -0.15 20.69
CA LEU A 448 12.36 -0.66 21.21
C LEU A 448 12.24 -2.10 21.73
N GLU A 449 11.16 -2.45 22.42
CA GLU A 449 10.93 -3.81 22.94
C GLU A 449 10.81 -4.87 21.83
N GLU A 450 10.26 -4.49 20.68
CA GLU A 450 10.05 -5.36 19.51
C GLU A 450 11.13 -5.16 18.42
N SER A 451 12.07 -4.24 18.65
CA SER A 451 12.97 -3.75 17.62
C SER A 451 13.91 -4.83 17.10
N GLN A 452 13.95 -4.96 15.78
CA GLN A 452 14.98 -5.78 15.12
C GLN A 452 16.30 -5.03 14.91
N LEU A 453 16.36 -3.73 15.22
CA LEU A 453 17.53 -2.87 14.97
C LEU A 453 18.54 -2.87 16.13
N PHE A 454 18.05 -3.08 17.36
CA PHE A 454 18.82 -2.82 18.57
C PHE A 454 18.81 -4.01 19.52
N GLU A 455 19.92 -4.17 20.23
CA GLU A 455 19.98 -4.90 21.49
C GLU A 455 19.86 -3.89 22.63
N ILE A 456 18.95 -4.15 23.56
CA ILE A 456 18.63 -3.23 24.64
C ILE A 456 18.98 -3.88 25.97
N ASP A 457 19.69 -3.14 26.81
CA ASP A 457 20.00 -3.51 28.19
C ASP A 457 19.31 -2.52 29.13
N ASP A 458 18.16 -2.92 29.65
CA ASP A 458 17.37 -2.21 30.65
C ASP A 458 17.67 -2.68 32.09
N SER A 459 18.85 -3.26 32.32
CA SER A 459 19.26 -3.73 33.65
C SER A 459 19.47 -2.59 34.65
N TYR A 460 19.47 -2.96 35.93
CA TYR A 460 19.80 -2.07 37.05
C TYR A 460 21.13 -1.32 36.87
N SER A 461 22.14 -1.91 36.21
CA SER A 461 23.41 -1.22 35.96
C SER A 461 23.29 -0.07 34.96
N THR A 462 22.46 -0.23 33.92
CA THR A 462 22.17 0.84 32.97
C THR A 462 21.32 1.91 33.62
N GLU A 463 20.34 1.50 34.41
CA GLU A 463 19.48 2.40 35.17
C GLU A 463 20.28 3.28 36.13
N ASP A 464 21.18 2.69 36.92
CA ASP A 464 22.07 3.40 37.84
C ASP A 464 22.96 4.43 37.11
N ALA A 465 23.43 4.11 35.90
CA ALA A 465 24.22 5.05 35.10
C ALA A 465 23.39 6.28 34.68
N ILE A 466 22.10 6.10 34.39
CA ILE A 466 21.17 7.18 34.03
C ILE A 466 20.80 8.01 35.27
N HIS A 467 20.57 7.37 36.42
CA HIS A 467 20.34 8.04 37.70
C HIS A 467 21.50 8.95 38.09
N LEU A 468 22.74 8.45 37.98
CA LEU A 468 23.96 9.23 38.23
C LEU A 468 24.09 10.44 37.30
N LEU A 469 23.80 10.28 36.00
CA LEU A 469 23.88 11.37 35.03
C LEU A 469 22.78 12.42 35.19
N THR A 470 21.60 12.01 35.66
CA THR A 470 20.44 12.88 35.83
C THR A 470 20.26 13.38 37.27
N ASN A 471 21.16 12.98 38.18
CA ASN A 471 21.09 13.25 39.61
C ASN A 471 19.71 12.92 40.19
N ASP A 472 19.23 11.70 39.89
CA ASP A 472 17.94 11.12 40.32
C ASP A 472 16.69 11.91 39.93
N SER A 473 16.80 12.88 39.01
CA SER A 473 15.67 13.76 38.65
C SER A 473 14.48 13.03 38.01
N TYR A 474 14.68 11.77 37.59
CA TYR A 474 13.67 10.96 36.91
C TYR A 474 13.49 9.57 37.55
N ALA A 475 13.99 9.35 38.77
CA ALA A 475 14.00 8.05 39.42
C ALA A 475 12.61 7.40 39.51
N ASP A 476 11.63 8.14 40.05
CA ASP A 476 10.25 7.66 40.19
C ASP A 476 9.62 7.28 38.84
N THR A 477 9.94 8.00 37.77
CA THR A 477 9.38 7.72 36.42
C THR A 477 10.00 6.49 35.80
N ILE A 478 11.30 6.28 35.99
CA ILE A 478 12.01 5.10 35.50
C ILE A 478 11.59 3.86 36.29
N GLU A 479 11.42 3.97 37.61
CA GLU A 479 10.91 2.86 38.44
C GLU A 479 9.48 2.45 38.03
N GLU A 480 8.62 3.42 37.70
CA GLU A 480 7.23 3.14 37.29
C GLU A 480 7.13 2.54 35.89
N LYS A 481 7.91 3.05 34.92
CA LYS A 481 7.72 2.76 33.49
C LYS A 481 8.79 1.85 32.88
N GLY A 482 9.97 1.75 33.49
CA GLY A 482 11.16 1.17 32.89
C GLY A 482 11.85 2.10 31.88
N LEU A 483 13.12 1.80 31.58
CA LEU A 483 13.98 2.62 30.71
C LEU A 483 13.49 2.71 29.26
N ILE A 484 12.94 1.61 28.73
CA ILE A 484 12.41 1.55 27.36
C ILE A 484 11.29 2.58 27.19
N ALA A 485 10.21 2.44 27.95
CA ALA A 485 9.06 3.34 27.88
C ALA A 485 9.45 4.77 28.27
N PHE A 486 10.38 4.96 29.21
CA PHE A 486 10.88 6.28 29.59
C PHE A 486 11.44 7.08 28.40
N TYR A 487 12.16 6.42 27.48
CA TYR A 487 12.73 7.08 26.31
C TYR A 487 11.77 7.13 25.12
N GLU A 488 11.00 6.07 24.87
CA GLU A 488 10.00 6.07 23.80
C GLU A 488 8.97 7.18 23.98
N ASP A 489 8.43 7.33 25.20
CA ASP A 489 7.41 8.30 25.53
C ASP A 489 7.85 9.73 25.17
N LEU A 490 9.15 10.07 25.28
CA LEU A 490 9.64 11.41 24.92
C LEU A 490 9.40 11.74 23.45
N PHE A 491 9.64 10.77 22.57
CA PHE A 491 9.46 10.95 21.14
C PHE A 491 7.99 10.82 20.76
N ILE A 492 7.27 9.86 21.36
CA ILE A 492 5.84 9.62 21.11
C ILE A 492 5.00 10.81 21.55
N GLU A 493 5.21 11.35 22.75
CA GLU A 493 4.48 12.52 23.25
C GLU A 493 4.77 13.77 22.41
N LYS A 494 6.00 13.94 21.94
CA LYS A 494 6.41 15.14 21.21
C LYS A 494 5.99 15.12 19.74
N TYR A 495 6.08 13.96 19.08
CA TYR A 495 5.94 13.83 17.63
C TYR A 495 4.79 12.91 17.20
N GLY A 496 4.13 12.22 18.13
CA GLY A 496 3.13 11.18 17.87
C GLY A 496 3.78 9.82 17.64
N HIS A 497 3.01 8.74 17.79
CA HIS A 497 3.56 7.37 17.86
C HIS A 497 4.45 6.97 16.67
N VAL A 498 3.92 6.99 15.44
CA VAL A 498 4.67 6.52 14.26
C VAL A 498 5.86 7.43 13.93
N ARG A 499 5.61 8.74 13.92
CA ARG A 499 6.64 9.75 13.62
C ARG A 499 7.72 9.78 14.71
N GLY A 500 7.32 9.64 15.97
CA GLY A 500 8.20 9.59 17.12
C GLY A 500 9.14 8.39 17.08
N LEU A 501 8.61 7.19 16.83
CA LEU A 501 9.43 5.98 16.71
C LEU A 501 10.40 6.03 15.53
N ALA A 502 9.93 6.42 14.34
CA ALA A 502 10.79 6.61 13.17
C ALA A 502 11.93 7.61 13.44
N LEU A 503 11.61 8.72 14.10
CA LEU A 503 12.59 9.74 14.47
C LEU A 503 13.59 9.23 15.51
N MET A 504 13.10 8.55 16.54
CA MET A 504 13.89 7.97 17.63
C MET A 504 14.87 6.93 17.10
N ASN A 505 14.36 5.91 16.41
CA ASN A 505 15.16 4.80 15.92
C ASN A 505 16.19 5.30 14.89
N THR A 506 15.82 6.22 14.01
CA THR A 506 16.80 6.77 13.05
C THR A 506 17.89 7.57 13.76
N PHE A 507 17.51 8.37 14.76
CA PHE A 507 18.47 9.15 15.54
C PHE A 507 19.41 8.25 16.36
N PHE A 508 18.87 7.25 17.06
CA PHE A 508 19.65 6.30 17.85
C PHE A 508 20.58 5.47 16.98
N TYR A 509 20.10 4.99 15.83
CA TYR A 509 20.91 4.25 14.89
C TYR A 509 22.11 5.07 14.38
N ILE A 510 21.90 6.34 14.01
CA ILE A 510 23.02 7.22 13.61
C ILE A 510 23.94 7.50 14.82
N LEU A 511 23.39 7.70 16.02
CA LEU A 511 24.17 7.90 17.23
C LEU A 511 25.06 6.70 17.57
N CYS A 512 24.63 5.47 17.36
CA CYS A 512 25.49 4.29 17.57
C CYS A 512 26.76 4.32 16.72
N TYR A 513 26.70 4.87 15.50
CA TYR A 513 27.85 4.95 14.59
C TYR A 513 28.65 6.24 14.70
N LYS A 514 28.01 7.35 15.05
CA LYS A 514 28.59 8.71 14.96
C LYS A 514 28.58 9.48 16.27
N GLY A 515 27.87 8.99 17.28
CA GLY A 515 27.70 9.63 18.57
C GLY A 515 28.95 9.66 19.44
N SER A 516 30.06 9.04 19.04
CA SER A 516 31.35 9.16 19.74
C SER A 516 32.02 10.52 19.54
N ASP A 517 31.64 11.25 18.49
CA ASP A 517 32.19 12.56 18.14
C ASP A 517 31.22 13.70 18.47
N TRP A 518 31.75 14.91 18.62
CA TRP A 518 30.95 16.12 18.80
C TRP A 518 30.37 16.58 17.47
N ILE A 519 29.14 16.18 17.19
CA ILE A 519 28.47 16.42 15.90
C ILE A 519 27.26 17.35 16.09
N PRO A 520 27.06 18.36 15.23
CA PRO A 520 25.88 19.22 15.30
C PRO A 520 24.57 18.45 15.17
N ILE A 521 23.54 18.81 15.95
CA ILE A 521 22.20 18.20 15.85
C ILE A 521 21.64 18.32 14.41
N ARG A 522 21.95 19.41 13.70
CA ARG A 522 21.59 19.63 12.30
C ARG A 522 22.06 18.50 11.40
N SER A 523 23.26 17.96 11.63
CA SER A 523 23.79 16.83 10.85
C SER A 523 22.91 15.60 10.97
N TYR A 524 22.51 15.23 12.19
CA TYR A 524 21.56 14.13 12.41
C TYR A 524 20.20 14.42 11.78
N ALA A 525 19.69 15.65 11.93
CA ALA A 525 18.40 16.05 11.38
C ALA A 525 18.36 15.94 9.84
N LEU A 526 19.45 16.30 9.15
CA LEU A 526 19.54 16.21 7.69
C LEU A 526 19.54 14.75 7.23
N GLU A 527 20.28 13.86 7.91
CA GLU A 527 20.27 12.43 7.58
C GLU A 527 18.90 11.78 7.81
N ILE A 528 18.19 12.19 8.87
CA ILE A 528 16.82 11.80 9.12
C ILE A 528 15.90 12.27 7.98
N LEU A 529 16.02 13.52 7.53
CA LEU A 529 15.23 14.07 6.43
C LEU A 529 15.52 13.36 5.10
N LYS A 530 16.79 13.02 4.80
CA LYS A 530 17.14 12.26 3.60
C LYS A 530 16.47 10.89 3.54
N LEU A 531 16.31 10.23 4.70
CA LEU A 531 15.73 8.90 4.78
C LEU A 531 14.20 8.90 4.86
N PHE A 532 13.65 9.84 5.63
CA PHE A 532 12.28 9.77 6.13
C PHE A 532 11.56 11.13 6.08
N SER A 533 11.93 12.06 5.19
CA SER A 533 11.26 13.36 5.00
C SER A 533 9.73 13.26 5.00
N ASN A 534 9.18 12.31 4.25
CA ASN A 534 7.75 12.03 4.12
C ASN A 534 7.09 11.42 5.39
N VAL A 535 7.88 10.94 6.35
CA VAL A 535 7.40 10.42 7.64
C VAL A 535 7.59 11.45 8.75
N VAL A 536 8.69 12.22 8.70
CA VAL A 536 9.12 13.12 9.77
C VAL A 536 8.73 14.58 9.59
N LEU A 537 8.30 15.01 8.39
CA LEU A 537 7.72 16.33 8.18
C LEU A 537 6.19 16.25 8.34
N GLY A 538 5.63 17.19 9.10
CA GLY A 538 4.18 17.38 9.12
C GLY A 538 3.64 17.96 7.79
N PRO A 539 2.31 17.91 7.54
CA PRO A 539 1.71 18.35 6.27
C PRO A 539 2.05 19.79 5.87
N ASP A 540 2.28 20.67 6.85
CA ASP A 540 2.59 22.10 6.67
C ASP A 540 3.97 22.49 7.24
N GLU A 541 4.81 21.50 7.58
CA GLU A 541 6.10 21.76 8.25
C GLU A 541 7.26 21.73 7.24
N ASP A 542 7.98 22.86 7.14
CA ASP A 542 9.21 22.91 6.35
C ASP A 542 10.41 22.31 7.11
N SER A 543 11.50 22.03 6.38
CA SER A 543 12.69 21.40 6.95
C SER A 543 13.37 22.24 8.04
N GLU A 544 13.33 23.57 7.94
CA GLU A 544 13.94 24.45 8.95
C GLU A 544 13.13 24.47 10.25
N ALA A 545 11.80 24.48 10.15
CA ALA A 545 10.90 24.34 11.27
C ALA A 545 11.15 23.00 11.99
N PHE A 546 11.29 21.91 11.24
CA PHE A 546 11.65 20.61 11.80
C PHE A 546 13.02 20.63 12.49
N ILE A 547 14.09 21.08 11.82
CA ILE A 547 15.45 21.11 12.39
C ILE A 547 15.48 21.92 13.69
N LYS A 548 14.80 23.07 13.72
CA LYS A 548 14.66 23.90 14.92
C LYS A 548 13.92 23.19 16.04
N GLN A 549 12.82 22.50 15.74
CA GLN A 549 12.06 21.74 16.73
C GLN A 549 12.87 20.58 17.28
N PHE A 550 13.51 19.81 16.40
CA PHE A 550 14.34 18.66 16.74
C PHE A 550 15.55 19.07 17.57
N SER A 551 16.28 20.11 17.17
CA SER A 551 17.39 20.69 17.93
C SER A 551 17.02 21.05 19.36
N ARG A 552 15.87 21.73 19.55
CA ARG A 552 15.37 22.06 20.89
C ARG A 552 14.96 20.84 21.68
N PHE A 553 14.33 19.87 21.03
CA PHE A 553 13.92 18.63 21.66
C PHE A 553 15.13 17.83 22.18
N VAL A 554 16.13 17.61 21.33
CA VAL A 554 17.37 16.91 21.68
C VAL A 554 18.11 17.64 22.81
N ALA A 555 18.33 18.94 22.67
CA ALA A 555 19.09 19.71 23.67
C ALA A 555 18.38 19.84 25.02
N ARG A 556 17.04 19.88 25.06
CA ARG A 556 16.29 20.11 26.31
C ARG A 556 15.72 18.85 26.94
N SER A 557 15.47 17.81 26.14
CA SER A 557 14.76 16.60 26.59
C SER A 557 15.70 15.41 26.66
N LEU A 558 16.50 15.18 25.62
CA LEU A 558 17.40 14.02 25.58
C LEU A 558 18.69 14.28 26.36
N CYS A 559 19.26 15.48 26.25
CA CYS A 559 20.46 15.83 27.01
C CYS A 559 20.19 15.93 28.53
N SER A 560 19.01 16.39 28.93
CA SER A 560 18.62 16.44 30.35
C SER A 560 18.35 15.06 30.94
N ARG A 561 18.06 14.06 30.10
CA ARG A 561 17.77 12.68 30.50
C ARG A 561 18.93 11.71 30.24
N GLY A 562 20.14 12.26 30.11
CA GLY A 562 21.37 11.49 30.09
C GLY A 562 21.67 10.72 28.79
N LEU A 563 20.91 10.90 27.70
CA LEU A 563 21.22 10.22 26.41
C LEU A 563 22.34 10.89 25.62
N CYS A 564 22.44 12.22 25.73
CA CYS A 564 23.43 13.01 25.01
C CYS A 564 24.06 14.05 25.95
N SER A 565 25.29 14.45 25.64
CA SER A 565 25.96 15.58 26.26
C SER A 565 25.99 16.76 25.30
N LEU A 566 26.04 17.97 25.87
CA LEU A 566 26.26 19.23 25.17
C LEU A 566 27.71 19.66 25.36
N SER A 567 28.35 20.16 24.29
CA SER A 567 29.74 20.64 24.38
C SER A 567 29.86 21.94 25.18
N SER A 568 28.77 22.71 25.23
CA SER A 568 28.64 23.98 25.95
C SER A 568 27.16 24.37 26.09
N ILE A 569 26.87 25.39 26.89
CA ILE A 569 25.51 25.94 27.02
C ILE A 569 25.11 26.57 25.68
N PRO A 570 24.07 26.05 25.00
CA PRO A 570 23.76 26.47 23.65
C PRO A 570 23.05 27.83 23.61
N SER A 571 23.43 28.67 22.64
CA SER A 571 22.74 29.94 22.41
C SER A 571 21.35 29.71 21.79
N LYS A 572 20.48 30.71 21.86
CA LYS A 572 19.16 30.65 21.19
C LYS A 572 19.29 30.53 19.67
N GLU A 573 20.35 31.08 19.10
CA GLU A 573 20.64 31.03 17.66
C GLU A 573 21.10 29.64 17.24
N ASP A 574 22.01 29.02 17.99
CA ASP A 574 22.48 27.65 17.73
C ASP A 574 21.33 26.65 17.88
N LEU A 575 20.49 26.82 18.91
CA LEU A 575 19.28 25.99 19.08
C LEU A 575 18.31 26.12 17.91
N ASN A 576 18.16 27.31 17.32
CA ASN A 576 17.25 27.51 16.20
C ASN A 576 17.82 26.97 14.89
N SER A 577 19.13 27.06 14.69
CA SER A 577 19.80 26.60 13.48
C SER A 577 20.19 25.11 13.52
N GLY A 578 20.18 24.49 14.70
CA GLY A 578 20.62 23.10 14.89
C GLY A 578 22.14 22.94 14.99
N LYS A 579 22.90 24.03 15.07
CA LYS A 579 24.37 24.01 15.10
C LYS A 579 24.98 23.60 16.44
N VAL A 580 24.14 23.17 17.40
CA VAL A 580 24.57 22.72 18.72
C VAL A 580 25.28 21.37 18.60
N PRO A 581 26.56 21.25 18.99
CA PRO A 581 27.26 19.97 18.98
C PRO A 581 26.83 19.10 20.15
N ILE A 582 26.48 17.85 19.85
CA ILE A 582 26.13 16.82 20.83
C ILE A 582 27.04 15.60 20.68
N LYS A 583 27.12 14.81 21.74
CA LYS A 583 27.81 13.52 21.79
C LYS A 583 26.97 12.54 22.60
N ALA A 584 26.89 11.26 22.20
CA ALA A 584 26.25 10.22 23.01
C ALA A 584 27.00 10.02 24.33
N THR A 585 26.27 9.70 25.39
CA THR A 585 26.85 9.39 26.71
C THR A 585 27.21 7.91 26.80
N ASP A 586 28.01 7.55 27.80
CA ASP A 586 28.27 6.14 28.10
C ASP A 586 26.98 5.40 28.49
N ALA A 587 26.03 6.08 29.14
CA ALA A 587 24.73 5.51 29.47
C ALA A 587 23.89 5.15 28.22
N PHE A 588 23.99 5.93 27.14
CA PHE A 588 23.35 5.56 25.87
C PHE A 588 23.91 4.24 25.32
N TYR A 589 25.24 4.06 25.34
CA TYR A 589 25.88 2.84 24.86
C TYR A 589 25.69 1.64 25.80
N SER A 590 25.50 1.88 27.09
CA SER A 590 25.08 0.82 28.02
C SER A 590 23.62 0.42 27.79
N PHE A 591 22.76 1.36 27.43
CA PHE A 591 21.34 1.10 27.20
C PHE A 591 21.07 0.41 25.86
N LEU A 592 21.80 0.79 24.81
CA LEU A 592 21.44 0.44 23.45
C LEU A 592 22.67 0.19 22.58
N ALA A 593 22.67 -0.96 21.91
CA ALA A 593 23.64 -1.36 20.90
C ALA A 593 22.94 -1.78 19.61
N ILE A 594 23.67 -1.82 18.49
CA ILE A 594 23.14 -2.35 17.24
C ILE A 594 23.15 -3.87 17.29
N ARG A 595 22.05 -4.48 16.86
CA ARG A 595 21.93 -5.92 16.75
C ARG A 595 22.76 -6.43 15.57
N GLU A 596 23.67 -7.37 15.82
CA GLU A 596 24.57 -7.96 14.79
C GLU A 596 23.85 -8.93 13.84
#